data_AF-A0A2E6VHX4-F1
#
_entry.id   AF-A0A2E6VHX4-F1
#
_cell.length_a   1.000
_cell.length_b   1.000
_cell.length_c   1.000
_cell.angle_alpha   90.00
_cell.angle_beta   90.00
_cell.angle_gamma   90.00
#
_symmetry.space_group_name_H-M   'P 1'
#
loop_
_entity.id
_entity.type
_entity.pdbx_description
1 polymer ?
#
loop_
_entity_poly.entity_id
_entity_poly.type
_entity_poly.pdbx_seq_one_letter_code
_entity_poly.pdbx_strand_id
1 'polypeptide(L)'
;MTEPEISRIIEMAWEDRTPFDAIESQFGLSHDEVVSLMRGNLKRSSFKVWRERVRGRKTKHSELRNFKVGRHQSYDQPKYRKR
;
A
#
# COMPACT_ATOMS: atom_id res chain seq x y z
N MET A 1 6.49 1.95 25.15
CA MET A 1 6.92 1.15 23.99
C MET A 1 8.29 0.59 24.29
N THR A 2 8.43 -0.71 24.16
CA THR A 2 9.67 -1.46 24.33
C THR A 2 10.47 -1.46 23.01
N GLU A 3 11.78 -1.60 23.08
CA GLU A 3 12.65 -1.74 21.90
C GLU A 3 12.19 -2.80 20.86
N PRO A 4 11.72 -4.00 21.26
CA PRO A 4 11.21 -4.98 20.29
C PRO A 4 9.92 -4.53 19.60
N GLU A 5 9.03 -3.80 20.29
CA GLU A 5 7.81 -3.25 19.66
C GLU A 5 8.15 -2.21 18.59
N ILE A 6 9.12 -1.33 18.87
CA ILE A 6 9.58 -0.32 17.90
C ILE A 6 10.18 -1.01 16.67
N SER A 7 11.05 -2.01 16.88
CA SER A 7 11.62 -2.78 15.76
C SER A 7 10.53 -3.49 14.95
N ARG A 8 9.51 -4.05 15.61
CA ARG A 8 8.39 -4.71 14.94
C ARG A 8 7.55 -3.73 14.12
N ILE A 9 7.28 -2.54 14.65
CA ILE A 9 6.54 -1.50 13.95
C ILE A 9 7.34 -1.02 12.73
N ILE A 10 8.66 -0.84 12.86
CA ILE A 10 9.53 -0.47 11.74
C ILE A 10 9.52 -1.56 10.66
N GLU A 11 9.64 -2.83 11.04
CA GLU A 11 9.58 -3.98 10.12
C GLU A 11 8.25 -4.00 9.36
N MET A 12 7.12 -3.92 10.07
CA MET A 12 5.78 -3.87 9.47
C MET A 12 5.58 -2.65 8.57
N ALA A 13 6.09 -1.48 8.97
CA ALA A 13 5.97 -0.25 8.19
C ALA A 13 6.86 -0.26 6.94
N TRP A 14 7.93 -1.07 6.91
CA TRP A 14 8.76 -1.31 5.73
C TRP A 14 8.17 -2.37 4.79
N GLU A 15 7.33 -3.28 5.27
CA GLU A 15 6.67 -4.27 4.43
C GLU A 15 5.55 -3.61 3.59
N ASP A 16 5.73 -3.57 2.27
CA ASP A 16 4.80 -2.91 1.33
C ASP A 16 3.35 -3.45 1.38
N ARG A 17 3.15 -4.64 1.97
CA ARG A 17 1.84 -5.31 2.09
C ARG A 17 1.10 -5.04 3.39
N THR A 18 1.71 -4.39 4.38
CA THR A 18 1.04 -4.13 5.65
C THR A 18 0.20 -2.85 5.52
N PRO A 19 -1.14 -2.93 5.67
CA PRO A 19 -1.95 -1.72 5.77
C PRO A 19 -1.69 -1.05 7.13
N PHE A 20 -1.71 0.29 7.17
CA PHE A 20 -1.59 1.03 8.43
C PHE A 20 -2.67 0.65 9.44
N ASP A 21 -3.83 0.21 8.95
CA ASP A 21 -4.96 -0.32 9.74
C ASP A 21 -4.56 -1.56 10.58
N ALA A 22 -3.69 -2.43 10.04
CA ALA A 22 -3.18 -3.58 10.79
C ALA A 22 -2.20 -3.18 11.91
N ILE A 23 -1.48 -2.07 11.72
CA ILE A 23 -0.58 -1.52 12.74
C ILE A 23 -1.41 -0.82 13.82
N GLU A 24 -2.46 -0.10 13.44
CA GLU A 24 -3.42 0.54 14.34
C GLU A 24 -4.16 -0.50 15.20
N SER A 25 -4.62 -1.61 14.60
CA SER A 25 -5.29 -2.69 15.34
C SER A 25 -4.39 -3.42 16.34
N GLN A 26 -3.09 -3.58 16.05
CA GLN A 26 -2.16 -4.30 16.92
C GLN A 26 -1.48 -3.41 17.97
N PHE A 27 -1.15 -2.17 17.62
CA PHE A 27 -0.35 -1.27 18.45
C PHE A 27 -1.10 -0.01 18.88
N GLY A 28 -2.33 0.21 18.39
CA GLY A 28 -3.13 1.40 18.66
C GLY A 28 -2.57 2.67 18.02
N LEU A 29 -1.64 2.54 17.06
CA LEU A 29 -0.96 3.68 16.45
C LEU A 29 -1.61 4.08 15.13
N SER A 30 -2.03 5.33 15.05
CA SER A 30 -2.50 5.93 13.81
C SER A 30 -1.35 6.08 12.79
N HIS A 31 -1.71 6.25 11.51
CA HIS A 31 -0.72 6.51 10.46
C HIS A 31 0.20 7.69 10.81
N ASP A 32 -0.32 8.79 11.37
CA ASP A 32 0.50 9.96 11.69
C ASP A 32 1.54 9.66 12.79
N GLU A 33 1.16 8.86 13.79
CA GLU A 33 2.06 8.42 14.85
C GLU A 33 3.14 7.48 14.31
N VAL A 34 2.81 6.55 13.41
CA VAL A 34 3.79 5.70 12.74
C VAL A 34 4.76 6.54 11.91
N VAL A 35 4.30 7.61 11.26
CA VAL A 35 5.16 8.54 10.49
C VAL A 35 6.11 9.28 11.42
N SER A 36 5.62 9.76 12.55
CA SER A 36 6.43 10.44 13.56
C SER A 36 7.48 9.49 14.15
N LEU A 37 7.09 8.24 14.44
CA LEU A 37 7.99 7.19 14.93
C LEU A 37 9.06 6.85 13.89
N MET A 38 8.68 6.65 12.63
CA MET A 38 9.62 6.37 11.54
C MET A 38 10.58 7.53 11.30
N ARG A 39 10.12 8.78 11.46
CA ARG A 39 10.96 9.97 11.33
C ARG A 39 12.01 10.10 12.43
N GLY A 40 11.69 9.65 13.64
CA GLY A 40 12.63 9.64 14.77
C GLY A 40 13.64 8.48 14.72
N ASN A 41 13.24 7.34 14.15
CA ASN A 41 14.06 6.11 14.15
C ASN A 41 14.92 5.93 12.88
N LEU A 42 14.52 6.50 11.74
CA LEU A 42 15.25 6.35 10.48
C LEU A 42 16.17 7.54 10.18
N LYS A 43 17.27 7.27 9.48
CA LYS A 43 18.07 8.31 8.83
C LYS A 43 17.22 9.04 7.78
N ARG A 44 17.49 10.33 7.60
CA ARG A 44 16.73 11.22 6.70
C ARG A 44 16.64 10.70 5.27
N SER A 45 17.70 10.06 4.75
CA SER A 45 17.73 9.42 3.44
C SER A 45 16.80 8.20 3.35
N SER A 46 16.86 7.30 4.33
CA SER A 46 15.98 6.13 4.43
C SER A 46 14.51 6.51 4.59
N PHE A 47 14.24 7.54 5.41
CA PHE A 47 12.89 8.07 5.60
C PHE A 47 12.32 8.63 4.29
N LYS A 48 13.12 9.32 3.48
CA LYS A 48 12.68 9.83 2.17
C LYS A 48 12.22 8.69 1.26
N VAL A 49 13.01 7.63 1.15
CA VAL A 49 12.68 6.44 0.34
C VAL A 49 11.41 5.76 0.85
N TRP A 50 11.30 5.56 2.16
CA TRP A 50 10.09 5.00 2.77
C TRP A 50 8.86 5.87 2.50
N ARG A 51 8.99 7.20 2.65
CA ARG A 51 7.90 8.14 2.40
C ARG A 51 7.48 8.17 0.93
N GLU A 52 8.42 8.04 0.00
CA GLU A 52 8.12 7.89 -1.43
C GLU A 52 7.31 6.62 -1.72
N ARG A 53 7.60 5.50 -1.04
CA ARG A 53 6.83 4.25 -1.17
C ARG A 53 5.43 4.36 -0.56
N VAL A 54 5.34 4.89 0.66
CA VAL A 54 4.07 5.09 1.38
C VAL A 54 3.16 6.09 0.67
N ARG A 55 3.72 7.19 0.18
CA ARG A 55 2.99 8.24 -0.56
C ARG A 55 2.72 7.86 -2.02
N GLY A 56 3.51 6.91 -2.57
CA GLY A 56 3.38 6.38 -3.93
C GLY A 56 2.13 5.53 -4.16
N ARG A 57 1.32 5.26 -3.14
CA ARG A 57 -0.01 4.62 -3.29
C ARG A 57 -1.03 5.59 -3.91
N LYS A 58 -0.77 6.02 -5.14
CA LYS A 58 -1.72 6.72 -6.04
C LYS A 58 -2.75 5.77 -6.69
N THR A 59 -2.72 4.48 -6.40
CA THR A 59 -3.75 3.51 -6.83
C THR A 59 -4.93 3.44 -5.86
N LYS A 60 -5.16 4.48 -5.04
CA LYS A 60 -6.34 4.63 -4.19
C LYS A 60 -7.55 5.25 -4.92
N HIS A 61 -7.49 5.44 -6.23
CA HIS A 61 -8.69 5.71 -7.04
C HIS A 61 -9.08 4.43 -7.80
N SER A 62 -9.97 3.64 -7.20
CA SER A 62 -10.87 2.77 -7.99
C SER A 62 -11.60 3.57 -9.08
N GLU A 63 -11.71 4.89 -8.94
CA GLU A 63 -12.31 5.82 -9.91
C GLU A 63 -11.52 6.01 -11.23
N LEU A 64 -10.21 5.71 -11.26
CA LEU A 64 -9.44 5.76 -12.52
C LEU A 64 -9.55 4.46 -13.33
N ARG A 65 -10.25 3.46 -12.82
CA ARG A 65 -10.50 2.20 -13.51
C ARG A 65 -11.68 2.38 -14.46
N ASN A 66 -11.45 3.05 -15.60
CA ASN A 66 -12.40 3.14 -16.71
C ASN A 66 -12.76 1.76 -17.35
N PHE A 67 -12.27 0.66 -16.79
CA PHE A 67 -12.61 -0.68 -17.27
C PHE A 67 -13.79 -1.25 -16.48
N LYS A 68 -15.00 -0.84 -16.87
CA LYS A 68 -16.20 -1.65 -16.64
C LYS A 68 -15.93 -2.97 -17.36
N VAL A 69 -15.81 -4.07 -16.61
CA VAL A 69 -15.49 -5.40 -17.14
C VAL A 69 -16.36 -5.70 -18.36
N GLY A 70 -15.82 -5.44 -19.54
CA GLY A 70 -16.26 -6.04 -20.78
C GLY A 70 -15.56 -7.38 -20.87
N ARG A 71 -16.31 -8.44 -21.17
CA ARG A 71 -15.73 -9.75 -21.48
C ARG A 71 -14.63 -9.54 -22.52
N HIS A 72 -13.40 -9.99 -22.24
CA HIS A 72 -12.32 -9.97 -23.22
C HIS A 72 -12.79 -10.71 -24.47
N GLN A 73 -13.15 -9.96 -25.51
CA GLN A 73 -13.57 -10.50 -26.78
C GLN A 73 -12.34 -10.46 -27.69
N SER A 74 -11.73 -11.62 -27.91
CA SER A 74 -10.71 -11.77 -28.96
C SER A 74 -11.32 -11.39 -30.31
N TYR A 75 -10.53 -10.75 -31.18
CA TYR A 75 -10.92 -10.33 -32.54
C TYR A 75 -11.52 -11.49 -33.37
N ASP A 76 -11.17 -12.73 -33.05
CA ASP A 76 -11.67 -13.93 -33.74
C ASP A 76 -13.02 -14.46 -33.22
N GLN A 77 -13.52 -14.00 -32.06
CA GLN A 77 -14.80 -14.49 -31.52
C GLN A 77 -16.05 -14.29 -32.42
N PRO A 78 -16.21 -13.19 -33.19
CA PRO A 78 -17.37 -13.04 -34.07
C PRO A 78 -17.30 -13.92 -35.34
N LYS A 79 -16.12 -14.48 -35.69
CA LYS A 79 -15.96 -15.31 -36.90
C LYS A 79 -16.67 -16.65 -36.81
N TYR A 80 -16.80 -17.20 -35.60
CA TYR A 80 -17.45 -18.48 -35.33
C TYR A 80 -18.94 -18.35 -34.99
N ARG A 81 -19.48 -17.11 -35.00
CA ARG A 81 -20.88 -16.82 -34.65
C ARG A 81 -21.76 -16.60 -35.88
N LYS A 82 -21.59 -17.42 -36.92
CA LYS A 82 -22.56 -17.55 -38.01
C LYS A 82 -23.27 -18.91 -37.87
N ARG A 83 -24.60 -18.82 -37.93
CA ARG A 83 -25.62 -19.88 -37.80
C ARG A 83 -25.29 -21.17 -38.51
#